data_AF-A0A9E6AEP6-F1
#
_entry.id   AF-A0A9E6AEP6-F1
#
_cell.length_a   1.000
_cell.length_b   1.000
_cell.length_c   1.000
_cell.angle_alpha   90.00
_cell.angle_beta   90.00
_cell.angle_gamma   90.00
#
_symmetry.space_group_name_H-M   'P 1'
#
loop_
_entity.id
_entity.type
_entity.pdbx_description
1 polymer ?
#
loop_
_entity_poly.entity_id
_entity_poly.type
_entity_poly.pdbx_seq_one_letter_code
_entity_poly.pdbx_strand_id
1 'polypeptide(L)'
;MAKTATKKYQEYGPDVAAKLEEAYDALSQLPKHHKTPEDADKVMKPLIEAEKMALGGIETDSLNAWLPRVEFLGLVKQRFSVRGGVNRKAVARWAALAGVKMDPVSLPQERPRLTVVNSDQSKSSKSVSEPKQKSPKPAAGKTKDKTSQPLTRTRDEVDADIRAAGISPDTTEARLVKFLSDRIGADKPTRAHYTEALAKSGGGFTNLPKTDVRHLWRTAGKAGEPDAEDNEAIPVVNQWGFPDMVENGTRRIEGANAKKPTIFRYMDEPAHIETSSVGLPRIRPLIEKQHKVLLNNVSAWLHARTTAGGDEVKRRVSVPDDVNAQIYGNMRTRWPVLRGITSTPTFAFNGSLIHKPGLHDSGIYYSPDWKMDLPRVDTTPSDEDVREAVRLLVEEVFADFPLGGMQRDEIVEAVLNGEGVPAVANLLAMLLTMFCREMFTGSPVPGMLVGKPQPGTGASLLMDVFSIIATGSEVPAMSLPTSKEEMVKTLLTVMTDGSVLCNFDNVDKRINSGELASVL
;
A
#
# COMPACT_ATOMS: atom_id res chain seq x y z
N MET A 1 -10.71 -9.65 35.28
CA MET A 1 -9.93 -10.39 34.26
C MET A 1 -10.29 -11.86 34.25
N ALA A 2 -10.19 -12.59 35.38
CA ALA A 2 -10.56 -14.01 35.48
C ALA A 2 -11.98 -14.31 34.95
N LYS A 3 -13.03 -13.66 35.47
CA LYS A 3 -14.45 -13.87 35.06
C LYS A 3 -14.78 -13.58 33.58
N THR A 4 -13.97 -12.77 32.89
CA THR A 4 -14.16 -12.42 31.47
C THR A 4 -13.45 -13.42 30.55
N ALA A 5 -12.35 -14.01 31.03
CA ALA A 5 -11.62 -15.08 30.36
C ALA A 5 -12.38 -16.43 30.44
N THR A 6 -13.11 -16.69 31.54
CA THR A 6 -13.82 -17.95 31.78
C THR A 6 -14.85 -18.31 30.71
N LYS A 7 -15.50 -17.32 30.08
CA LYS A 7 -16.49 -17.55 29.01
C LYS A 7 -15.87 -17.81 27.64
N LYS A 8 -14.60 -17.46 27.44
CA LYS A 8 -13.94 -17.48 26.12
C LYS A 8 -13.30 -18.83 25.78
N TYR A 9 -13.06 -19.69 26.76
CA TYR A 9 -12.26 -20.92 26.59
C TYR A 9 -12.99 -22.21 26.99
N GLN A 10 -14.32 -22.17 27.15
CA GLN A 10 -15.13 -23.37 27.43
C GLN A 10 -15.10 -24.39 26.27
N GLU A 11 -14.69 -23.96 25.08
CA GLU A 11 -14.51 -24.81 23.89
C GLU A 11 -13.41 -25.88 24.05
N TYR A 12 -12.49 -25.73 25.02
CA TYR A 12 -11.40 -26.70 25.26
C TYR A 12 -11.72 -27.76 26.33
N GLY A 13 -12.94 -27.74 26.91
CA GLY A 13 -13.37 -28.66 27.95
C GLY A 13 -13.11 -28.18 29.39
N PRO A 14 -13.78 -28.79 30.39
CA PRO A 14 -13.81 -28.29 31.77
C PRO A 14 -12.44 -28.33 32.47
N ASP A 15 -11.64 -29.36 32.21
CA ASP A 15 -10.33 -29.55 32.86
C ASP A 15 -9.30 -28.53 32.36
N VAL A 16 -9.30 -28.23 31.05
CA VAL A 16 -8.45 -27.19 30.45
C VAL A 16 -8.87 -25.81 30.94
N ALA A 17 -10.18 -25.54 31.03
CA ALA A 17 -10.70 -24.29 31.55
C ALA A 17 -10.28 -24.05 33.01
N ALA A 18 -10.35 -25.08 33.86
CA ALA A 18 -9.91 -25.01 35.26
C ALA A 18 -8.42 -24.66 35.38
N LYS A 19 -7.57 -25.22 34.52
CA LYS A 19 -6.13 -24.91 34.50
C LYS A 19 -5.80 -23.52 33.97
N LEU A 20 -6.57 -23.03 32.99
CA LEU A 20 -6.47 -21.65 32.56
C LEU A 20 -6.90 -20.69 33.68
N GLU A 21 -8.00 -20.96 34.37
CA GLU A 21 -8.44 -20.18 35.54
C GLU A 21 -7.36 -20.14 36.62
N GLU A 22 -6.75 -21.28 36.96
CA GLU A 22 -5.63 -21.37 37.91
C GLU A 22 -4.48 -20.44 37.49
N ALA A 23 -4.13 -20.42 36.20
CA ALA A 23 -3.07 -19.54 35.66
C ALA A 23 -3.44 -18.05 35.80
N TYR A 24 -4.68 -17.69 35.47
CA TYR A 24 -5.17 -16.30 35.54
C TYR A 24 -5.29 -15.80 36.98
N ASP A 25 -5.71 -16.66 37.90
CA ASP A 25 -5.81 -16.33 39.32
C ASP A 25 -4.43 -16.18 39.94
N ALA A 26 -3.48 -17.06 39.62
CA ALA A 26 -2.08 -16.91 40.03
C ALA A 26 -1.46 -15.59 39.54
N LEU A 27 -1.71 -15.21 38.28
CA LEU A 27 -1.29 -13.91 37.73
C LEU A 27 -1.95 -12.73 38.47
N SER A 28 -3.20 -12.89 38.90
CA SER A 28 -3.96 -11.85 39.57
C SER A 28 -3.46 -11.58 41.00
N GLN A 29 -3.02 -12.63 41.71
CA GLN A 29 -2.57 -12.57 43.10
C GLN A 29 -1.14 -12.02 43.26
N LEU A 30 -0.35 -11.96 42.18
CA LEU A 30 1.02 -11.43 42.26
C LEU A 30 1.08 -9.89 42.39
N PRO A 31 1.88 -9.35 43.34
CA PRO A 31 2.08 -7.91 43.48
C PRO A 31 2.81 -7.30 42.29
N LYS A 32 2.39 -6.11 41.83
CA LYS A 32 2.96 -5.40 40.66
C LYS A 32 4.47 -5.09 40.77
N HIS A 33 5.04 -5.10 41.97
CA HIS A 33 6.44 -4.75 42.24
C HIS A 33 7.32 -5.95 42.62
N HIS A 34 6.76 -7.16 42.75
CA HIS A 34 7.53 -8.38 42.96
C HIS A 34 8.00 -8.94 41.62
N LYS A 35 9.32 -9.00 41.43
CA LYS A 35 9.98 -9.40 40.18
C LYS A 35 11.00 -10.50 40.44
N THR A 36 10.58 -11.62 41.03
CA THR A 36 11.45 -12.80 41.15
C THR A 36 11.15 -13.81 40.04
N PRO A 37 12.15 -14.58 39.59
CA PRO A 37 11.94 -15.68 38.64
C PRO A 37 10.95 -16.75 39.16
N GLU A 38 10.91 -16.99 40.47
CA GLU A 38 10.00 -17.97 41.07
C GLU A 38 8.52 -17.59 40.94
N ASP A 39 8.21 -16.29 40.99
CA ASP A 39 6.84 -15.78 40.82
C ASP A 39 6.35 -15.93 39.38
N ALA A 40 7.24 -15.74 38.40
CA ALA A 40 6.93 -15.99 37.00
C ALA A 40 6.69 -17.48 36.71
N ASP A 41 7.45 -18.37 37.34
CA ASP A 41 7.31 -19.80 37.14
C ASP A 41 5.98 -20.34 37.71
N LYS A 42 5.49 -19.79 38.84
CA LYS A 42 4.17 -20.13 39.42
C LYS A 42 3.00 -19.84 38.48
N VAL A 43 3.11 -18.77 37.70
CA VAL A 43 2.06 -18.31 36.78
C VAL A 43 2.09 -19.05 35.44
N MET A 44 3.27 -19.52 35.03
CA MET A 44 3.46 -20.19 33.73
C MET A 44 3.19 -21.70 33.77
N LYS A 45 3.35 -22.36 34.93
CA LYS A 45 3.15 -23.81 35.05
C LYS A 45 1.70 -24.26 34.75
N PRO A 46 0.64 -23.63 35.30
CA PRO A 46 -0.73 -24.04 34.98
C PRO A 46 -1.09 -23.77 33.52
N LEU A 47 -0.51 -22.73 32.89
CA LEU A 47 -0.66 -22.46 31.46
C LEU A 47 -0.07 -23.57 30.58
N ILE A 48 1.11 -24.08 30.95
CA ILE A 48 1.78 -25.18 30.24
C ILE A 48 0.98 -26.48 30.37
N GLU A 49 0.43 -26.75 31.56
CA GLU A 49 -0.46 -27.90 31.77
C GLU A 49 -1.72 -27.80 30.92
N ALA A 50 -2.36 -26.62 30.89
CA ALA A 50 -3.54 -26.38 30.08
C ALA A 50 -3.29 -26.62 28.58
N GLU A 51 -2.14 -26.17 28.05
CA GLU A 51 -1.80 -26.39 26.64
C GLU A 51 -1.56 -27.87 26.33
N LYS A 52 -0.84 -28.58 27.20
CA LYS A 52 -0.61 -30.02 27.05
C LYS A 52 -1.91 -30.81 27.09
N MET A 53 -2.85 -30.42 27.95
CA MET A 53 -4.16 -31.05 28.04
C MET A 53 -5.01 -30.77 26.79
N ALA A 54 -4.95 -29.55 26.24
CA ALA A 54 -5.73 -29.16 25.08
C ALA A 54 -5.23 -29.76 23.76
N LEU A 55 -3.90 -29.85 23.59
CA LEU A 55 -3.28 -30.23 22.32
C LEU A 55 -2.57 -31.59 22.34
N GLY A 56 -2.53 -32.27 23.49
CA GLY A 56 -1.75 -33.50 23.69
C GLY A 56 -0.22 -33.28 23.68
N GLY A 57 0.22 -32.03 23.65
CA GLY A 57 1.61 -31.61 23.48
C GLY A 57 1.75 -30.09 23.57
N ILE A 58 2.93 -29.56 23.22
CA ILE A 58 3.16 -28.12 23.19
C ILE A 58 3.40 -27.70 21.73
N GLU A 59 2.64 -26.70 21.25
CA GLU A 59 2.85 -26.18 19.90
C GLU A 59 4.12 -25.32 19.88
N THR A 60 5.10 -25.74 19.09
CA THR A 60 6.43 -25.14 18.99
C THR A 60 6.54 -24.11 17.87
N ASP A 61 5.62 -24.16 16.89
CA ASP A 61 5.51 -23.13 15.86
C ASP A 61 4.87 -21.86 16.44
N SER A 62 5.63 -20.77 16.40
CA SER A 62 5.18 -19.47 16.89
C SER A 62 3.98 -18.90 16.12
N LEU A 63 3.75 -19.32 14.87
CA LEU A 63 2.64 -18.87 14.03
C LEU A 63 1.34 -19.61 14.32
N ASN A 64 1.43 -20.88 14.74
CA ASN A 64 0.30 -21.72 15.12
C ASN A 64 0.08 -21.75 16.64
N ALA A 65 0.74 -20.85 17.36
CA ALA A 65 0.74 -20.82 18.81
C ALA A 65 -0.68 -20.81 19.39
N TRP A 66 -0.91 -21.71 20.36
CA TRP A 66 -2.19 -21.84 21.03
C TRP A 66 -2.68 -20.47 21.54
N LEU A 67 -3.87 -20.05 21.08
CA LEU A 67 -4.37 -18.70 21.29
C LEU A 67 -4.44 -18.28 22.79
N PRO A 68 -4.91 -19.15 23.71
CA PRO A 68 -4.87 -18.85 25.15
C PRO A 68 -3.46 -18.54 25.69
N ARG A 69 -2.42 -19.22 25.18
CA ARG A 69 -1.02 -18.90 25.52
C ARG A 69 -0.63 -17.52 25.02
N VAL A 70 -0.99 -17.16 23.80
CA VAL A 70 -0.65 -15.85 23.20
C VAL A 70 -1.29 -14.70 24.00
N GLU A 71 -2.58 -14.84 24.32
CA GLU A 71 -3.32 -13.84 25.10
C GLU A 71 -2.77 -13.72 26.54
N PHE A 72 -2.49 -14.86 27.20
CA PHE A 72 -1.96 -14.88 28.56
C PHE A 72 -0.55 -14.27 28.66
N LEU A 73 0.37 -14.63 27.76
CA LEU A 73 1.71 -14.05 27.73
C LEU A 73 1.69 -12.54 27.42
N GLY A 74 0.69 -12.08 26.65
CA GLY A 74 0.40 -10.66 26.43
C GLY A 74 0.04 -9.92 27.73
N LEU A 75 -0.72 -10.54 28.63
CA LEU A 75 -1.09 -9.97 29.92
C LEU A 75 0.07 -9.97 30.92
N VAL A 76 0.84 -11.05 30.98
CA VAL A 76 2.08 -11.11 31.77
C VAL A 76 3.02 -9.97 31.35
N LYS A 77 3.17 -9.74 30.04
CA LYS A 77 3.97 -8.62 29.50
C LYS A 77 3.47 -7.26 30.00
N GLN A 78 2.17 -7.00 29.94
CA GLN A 78 1.59 -5.74 30.40
C GLN A 78 1.82 -5.52 31.90
N ARG A 79 1.76 -6.60 32.70
CA ARG A 79 1.81 -6.53 34.16
C ARG A 79 3.23 -6.37 34.71
N PHE A 80 4.25 -7.02 34.13
CA PHE A 80 5.60 -7.07 34.71
C PHE A 80 6.60 -6.04 34.19
N SER A 81 6.23 -5.18 33.23
CA SER A 81 7.02 -4.08 32.63
C SER A 81 8.47 -3.96 33.17
N VAL A 82 9.41 -4.60 32.48
CA VAL A 82 10.85 -4.45 32.73
C VAL A 82 11.41 -3.58 31.61
N ARG A 83 11.98 -2.42 31.96
CA ARG A 83 12.71 -1.55 31.03
C ARG A 83 13.75 -2.37 30.25
N GLY A 84 13.80 -2.18 28.94
CA GLY A 84 14.78 -2.78 28.04
C GLY A 84 14.35 -4.13 27.46
N GLY A 85 13.89 -4.09 26.20
CA GLY A 85 13.61 -5.16 25.21
C GLY A 85 13.45 -6.62 25.70
N VAL A 86 12.49 -7.43 25.26
CA VAL A 86 11.50 -7.45 24.16
C VAL A 86 10.48 -8.54 24.59
N ASN A 87 9.35 -8.72 23.88
CA ASN A 87 8.49 -9.94 23.89
C ASN A 87 9.25 -11.27 24.15
N ARG A 88 10.51 -11.35 23.71
CA ARG A 88 11.42 -12.49 23.85
C ARG A 88 11.67 -12.97 25.29
N LYS A 89 11.67 -12.13 26.32
CA LYS A 89 12.04 -12.57 27.69
C LYS A 89 10.98 -13.46 28.34
N ALA A 90 9.70 -13.09 28.23
CA ALA A 90 8.59 -13.89 28.76
C ALA A 90 8.38 -15.18 27.96
N VAL A 91 8.45 -15.09 26.63
CA VAL A 91 8.35 -16.24 25.72
C VAL A 91 9.52 -17.20 25.91
N ALA A 92 10.76 -16.69 26.04
CA ALA A 92 11.94 -17.53 26.28
C ALA A 92 11.89 -18.23 27.65
N ARG A 93 11.39 -17.56 28.69
CA ARG A 93 11.23 -18.17 30.02
C ARG A 93 10.14 -19.24 30.02
N TRP A 94 8.99 -18.96 29.40
CA TRP A 94 7.94 -19.95 29.21
C TRP A 94 8.48 -21.17 28.42
N ALA A 95 9.25 -20.95 27.34
CA ALA A 95 9.82 -22.02 26.53
C ALA A 95 10.81 -22.89 27.33
N ALA A 96 11.61 -22.26 28.19
CA ALA A 96 12.52 -22.97 29.10
C ALA A 96 11.77 -23.84 30.12
N LEU A 97 10.65 -23.37 30.69
CA LEU A 97 9.82 -24.14 31.63
C LEU A 97 9.03 -25.27 30.94
N ALA A 98 8.59 -25.01 29.70
CA ALA A 98 7.92 -25.99 28.86
C ALA A 98 8.86 -27.09 28.35
N GLY A 99 10.19 -26.89 28.46
CA GLY A 99 11.20 -27.80 27.94
C GLY A 99 11.29 -27.80 26.41
N VAL A 100 10.87 -26.71 25.76
CA VAL A 100 10.81 -26.60 24.30
C VAL A 100 11.76 -25.53 23.77
N LYS A 101 12.36 -25.80 22.61
CA LYS A 101 13.20 -24.83 21.89
C LYS A 101 12.31 -24.13 20.86
N MET A 102 11.93 -22.89 21.14
CA MET A 102 11.15 -22.06 20.22
C MET A 102 11.96 -21.67 18.99
N ASP A 103 11.37 -21.77 17.81
CA ASP A 103 11.98 -21.23 16.58
C ASP A 103 12.09 -19.70 16.67
N PRO A 104 13.19 -19.09 16.19
CA PRO A 104 13.31 -17.64 16.16
C PRO A 104 12.20 -17.08 15.27
N VAL A 105 11.42 -16.13 15.81
CA VAL A 105 10.33 -15.46 15.08
C VAL A 105 10.84 -14.87 13.76
N SER A 106 10.66 -15.60 12.68
CA SER A 106 10.65 -15.10 11.32
C SER A 106 9.21 -14.76 11.00
N LEU A 107 8.87 -13.48 11.04
CA LEU A 107 7.62 -13.00 10.45
C LEU A 107 7.65 -13.38 8.95
N PRO A 108 6.66 -14.12 8.42
CA PRO A 108 6.49 -14.23 6.99
C PRO A 108 6.22 -12.83 6.42
N GLN A 109 6.92 -12.44 5.35
CA GLN A 109 6.63 -11.17 4.68
C GLN A 109 5.28 -11.15 3.95
N GLU A 110 4.62 -12.29 3.80
CA GLU A 110 3.25 -12.35 3.31
C GLU A 110 2.50 -13.41 4.11
N ARG A 111 1.35 -13.05 4.68
CA ARG A 111 0.38 -14.05 5.09
C ARG A 111 -0.25 -14.60 3.81
N PRO A 112 -0.28 -15.92 3.57
CA PRO A 112 -1.17 -16.48 2.57
C PRO A 112 -2.59 -16.03 2.93
N ARG A 113 -3.30 -15.43 1.97
CA ARG A 113 -4.72 -15.15 2.13
C ARG A 113 -5.42 -16.50 2.30
N LEU A 114 -6.07 -16.70 3.44
CA LEU A 114 -7.06 -17.77 3.62
C LEU A 114 -8.21 -17.47 2.67
N THR A 115 -8.28 -18.19 1.56
CA THR A 115 -9.48 -18.27 0.74
C THR A 115 -10.52 -19.05 1.53
N VAL A 116 -11.55 -18.37 2.03
CA VAL A 116 -12.75 -19.04 2.55
C VAL A 116 -13.50 -19.59 1.34
N VAL A 117 -13.30 -20.87 1.05
CA VAL A 117 -14.19 -21.61 0.17
C VAL A 117 -15.39 -22.02 1.03
N ASN A 118 -16.53 -21.37 0.82
CA ASN A 118 -17.80 -21.86 1.35
C ASN A 118 -18.13 -23.19 0.63
N SER A 119 -17.96 -24.30 1.34
CA SER A 119 -18.45 -25.60 0.90
C SER A 119 -19.84 -25.83 1.50
N ASP A 120 -20.87 -25.55 0.71
CA ASP A 120 -22.18 -26.18 0.88
C ASP A 120 -22.90 -26.19 -0.48
N GLN A 121 -22.72 -27.27 -1.25
CA GLN A 121 -23.77 -27.93 -2.05
C GLN A 121 -23.38 -29.39 -2.36
N SER A 122 -24.04 -30.30 -1.64
CA SER A 122 -24.61 -31.60 -2.05
C SER A 122 -23.94 -32.52 -3.09
N LYS A 123 -23.47 -33.68 -2.58
CA LYS A 123 -23.89 -35.08 -2.84
C LYS A 123 -24.09 -35.66 -4.27
N SER A 124 -23.57 -36.90 -4.36
CA SER A 124 -23.82 -38.02 -5.31
C SER A 124 -22.92 -38.00 -6.55
N SER A 125 -22.32 -39.10 -7.03
CA SER A 125 -22.69 -40.52 -6.99
C SER A 125 -21.47 -41.46 -7.14
N LYS A 126 -21.68 -42.76 -6.87
CA LYS A 126 -20.72 -43.87 -6.90
C LYS A 126 -20.38 -44.34 -8.33
N SER A 127 -19.14 -44.80 -8.54
CA SER A 127 -18.75 -46.23 -8.80
C SER A 127 -17.72 -46.48 -9.93
N VAL A 128 -16.94 -47.54 -9.70
CA VAL A 128 -16.16 -48.42 -10.61
C VAL A 128 -14.66 -48.13 -10.82
N SER A 129 -13.92 -49.24 -10.93
CA SER A 129 -12.52 -49.55 -10.61
C SER A 129 -11.66 -49.99 -11.83
N GLU A 130 -10.35 -49.67 -11.75
CA GLU A 130 -9.15 -50.36 -12.30
C GLU A 130 -8.85 -50.41 -13.83
N PRO A 131 -7.58 -50.64 -14.28
CA PRO A 131 -6.24 -50.36 -13.71
C PRO A 131 -5.12 -49.85 -14.68
N LYS A 132 -4.09 -49.20 -14.09
CA LYS A 132 -2.64 -49.16 -14.40
C LYS A 132 -2.08 -49.10 -15.85
N GLN A 133 -1.20 -48.11 -16.07
CA GLN A 133 0.11 -48.30 -16.74
C GLN A 133 1.24 -47.53 -16.00
N LYS A 134 2.36 -48.22 -15.76
CA LYS A 134 3.62 -47.76 -15.11
C LYS A 134 4.50 -47.02 -16.14
N SER A 135 5.30 -46.01 -15.79
CA SER A 135 6.70 -46.07 -15.29
C SER A 135 7.32 -44.66 -15.41
N PRO A 136 8.54 -44.34 -14.89
CA PRO A 136 9.26 -44.76 -13.68
C PRO A 136 9.57 -43.58 -12.71
N LYS A 137 9.96 -43.89 -11.47
CA LYS A 137 10.50 -42.94 -10.49
C LYS A 137 11.90 -42.42 -10.89
N PRO A 138 12.21 -41.15 -10.64
CA PRO A 138 13.53 -40.74 -10.18
C PRO A 138 13.51 -40.25 -8.73
N ALA A 139 14.69 -40.31 -8.13
CA ALA A 139 14.98 -40.24 -6.70
C ALA A 139 14.55 -38.93 -6.00
N ALA A 140 14.15 -39.08 -4.73
CA ALA A 140 13.93 -37.99 -3.80
C ALA A 140 15.26 -37.28 -3.45
N GLY A 141 15.57 -36.22 -4.17
CA GLY A 141 16.51 -35.19 -3.76
C GLY A 141 15.77 -34.08 -3.01
N LYS A 142 16.22 -33.76 -1.80
CA LYS A 142 15.71 -32.67 -0.97
C LYS A 142 15.86 -31.32 -1.69
N THR A 143 14.80 -30.81 -2.31
CA THR A 143 14.71 -29.39 -2.70
C THR A 143 14.12 -28.60 -1.55
N LYS A 144 14.99 -27.94 -0.78
CA LYS A 144 14.61 -26.85 0.12
C LYS A 144 14.28 -25.63 -0.75
N ASP A 145 13.05 -25.16 -0.63
CA ASP A 145 12.63 -23.86 -1.12
C ASP A 145 13.44 -22.76 -0.41
N LYS A 146 14.12 -21.93 -1.20
CA LYS A 146 14.94 -20.80 -0.74
C LYS A 146 14.30 -19.52 -1.25
N THR A 147 13.66 -18.75 -0.38
CA THR A 147 13.30 -17.35 -0.65
C THR A 147 14.20 -16.41 0.16
N SER A 148 14.81 -15.46 -0.56
CA SER A 148 15.44 -14.21 -0.09
C SER A 148 16.72 -14.30 0.78
N GLN A 149 17.78 -14.87 0.22
CA GLN A 149 19.09 -14.19 0.26
C GLN A 149 19.16 -13.29 -0.99
N PRO A 150 19.86 -12.14 -1.01
CA PRO A 150 20.18 -11.50 -2.27
C PRO A 150 20.84 -12.56 -3.15
N LEU A 151 20.18 -12.93 -4.26
CA LEU A 151 20.74 -13.85 -5.23
C LEU A 151 22.04 -13.20 -5.70
N THR A 152 23.17 -13.75 -5.23
CA THR A 152 24.48 -13.36 -5.70
C THR A 152 24.44 -13.49 -7.23
N ARG A 153 24.52 -12.36 -7.94
CA ARG A 153 24.47 -12.37 -9.40
C ARG A 153 25.73 -13.07 -9.89
N THR A 154 25.55 -13.98 -10.84
CA THR A 154 26.66 -14.64 -11.51
C THR A 154 27.44 -13.62 -12.35
N ARG A 155 28.67 -13.98 -12.73
CA ARG A 155 29.53 -13.13 -13.57
C ARG A 155 28.84 -12.76 -14.89
N ASP A 156 28.14 -13.70 -15.52
CA ASP A 156 27.48 -13.52 -16.81
C ASP A 156 26.28 -12.56 -16.72
N GLU A 157 25.50 -12.63 -15.63
CA GLU A 157 24.39 -11.70 -15.37
C GLU A 157 24.88 -10.27 -15.12
N VAL A 158 26.03 -10.12 -14.46
CA VAL A 158 26.68 -8.83 -14.25
C VAL A 158 27.18 -8.26 -15.58
N ASP A 159 27.80 -9.08 -16.44
CA ASP A 159 28.27 -8.63 -17.74
C ASP A 159 27.13 -8.27 -18.70
N ALA A 160 26.01 -9.01 -18.66
CA ALA A 160 24.81 -8.67 -19.42
C ALA A 160 24.21 -7.32 -18.97
N ASP A 161 24.18 -7.07 -17.66
CA ASP A 161 23.70 -5.82 -17.08
C ASP A 161 24.58 -4.61 -17.45
N ILE A 162 25.91 -4.80 -17.49
CA ILE A 162 26.85 -3.76 -17.94
C ILE A 162 26.68 -3.46 -19.43
N ARG A 163 26.48 -4.50 -20.27
CA ARG A 163 26.20 -4.33 -21.70
C ARG A 163 24.88 -3.60 -21.94
N ALA A 164 23.83 -3.96 -21.21
CA ALA A 164 22.53 -3.29 -21.30
C ALA A 164 22.61 -1.79 -20.94
N ALA A 165 23.50 -1.43 -20.02
CA ALA A 165 23.76 -0.03 -19.66
C ALA A 165 24.64 0.74 -20.67
N GLY A 166 25.14 0.06 -21.71
CA GLY A 166 25.97 0.64 -22.76
C GLY A 166 27.32 1.16 -22.25
N ILE A 167 27.90 0.51 -21.24
CA ILE A 167 29.21 0.91 -20.70
C ILE A 167 30.32 0.44 -21.63
N SER A 168 31.12 1.39 -22.09
CA SER A 168 32.30 1.20 -22.92
C SER A 168 33.54 1.87 -22.29
N PRO A 169 34.75 1.65 -22.84
CA PRO A 169 35.98 2.28 -22.36
C PRO A 169 35.98 3.81 -22.32
N ASP A 170 35.12 4.46 -23.12
CA ASP A 170 34.99 5.92 -23.20
C ASP A 170 33.90 6.48 -22.26
N THR A 171 33.30 5.62 -21.43
CA THR A 171 32.24 6.04 -20.49
C THR A 171 32.82 6.98 -19.43
N THR A 172 32.24 8.18 -19.32
CA THR A 172 32.64 9.18 -18.33
C THR A 172 32.51 8.67 -16.88
N GLU A 173 33.38 9.15 -16.00
CA GLU A 173 33.40 8.79 -14.58
C GLU A 173 32.03 9.04 -13.89
N ALA A 174 31.39 10.18 -14.16
CA ALA A 174 30.08 10.52 -13.59
C ALA A 174 28.99 9.48 -13.94
N ARG A 175 28.99 8.98 -15.18
CA ARG A 175 28.06 7.94 -15.62
C ARG A 175 28.35 6.58 -14.98
N LEU A 176 29.62 6.26 -14.74
CA LEU A 176 30.02 5.05 -14.01
C LEU A 176 29.62 5.13 -12.54
N VAL A 177 29.78 6.29 -11.90
CA VAL A 177 29.35 6.53 -10.51
C VAL A 177 27.84 6.35 -10.37
N LYS A 178 27.05 6.92 -11.29
CA LYS A 178 25.59 6.75 -11.32
C LYS A 178 25.18 5.29 -11.54
N PHE A 179 25.82 4.59 -12.47
CA PHE A 179 25.56 3.17 -12.70
C PHE A 179 25.82 2.31 -11.46
N LEU A 180 26.89 2.60 -10.72
CA LEU A 180 27.26 1.89 -9.49
C LEU A 180 26.42 2.31 -8.27
N SER A 181 25.92 3.56 -8.21
CA SER A 181 25.05 4.01 -7.10
C SER A 181 23.74 3.23 -7.08
N ASP A 182 23.14 2.98 -8.24
CA ASP A 182 21.93 2.17 -8.39
C ASP A 182 22.15 0.71 -7.92
N ARG A 183 23.40 0.28 -7.82
CA ARG A 183 23.84 -1.09 -7.46
C ARG A 183 24.56 -1.14 -6.12
N ILE A 184 24.54 -0.05 -5.34
CA ILE A 184 25.15 0.00 -4.02
C ILE A 184 24.49 -0.98 -3.05
N GLY A 185 23.25 -1.41 -3.28
CA GLY A 185 22.59 -2.44 -2.47
C GLY A 185 23.11 -3.87 -2.68
N ALA A 186 23.94 -4.13 -3.70
CA ALA A 186 24.41 -5.47 -4.04
C ALA A 186 25.27 -6.11 -2.94
N ASP A 187 25.18 -7.44 -2.81
CA ASP A 187 25.98 -8.22 -1.86
C ASP A 187 27.47 -8.25 -2.24
N LYS A 188 28.32 -8.60 -1.28
CA LYS A 188 29.78 -8.52 -1.41
C LYS A 188 30.34 -9.27 -2.63
N PRO A 189 29.89 -10.49 -2.98
CA PRO A 189 30.38 -11.19 -4.15
C PRO A 189 29.88 -10.56 -5.46
N THR A 190 28.62 -10.12 -5.55
CA THR A 190 28.13 -9.40 -6.74
C THR A 190 28.93 -8.11 -6.98
N ARG A 191 29.23 -7.34 -5.93
CA ARG A 191 30.11 -6.17 -6.06
C ARG A 191 31.51 -6.53 -6.54
N ALA A 192 32.05 -7.68 -6.14
CA ALA A 192 33.34 -8.17 -6.62
C ALA A 192 33.28 -8.48 -8.13
N HIS A 193 32.19 -9.10 -8.59
CA HIS A 193 31.95 -9.35 -10.01
C HIS A 193 31.86 -8.06 -10.83
N TYR A 194 31.10 -7.04 -10.39
CA TYR A 194 31.09 -5.73 -11.05
C TYR A 194 32.46 -5.06 -11.08
N THR A 195 33.20 -5.16 -9.98
CA THR A 195 34.55 -4.59 -9.86
C THR A 195 35.51 -5.25 -10.83
N GLU A 196 35.39 -6.57 -11.04
CA GLU A 196 36.22 -7.32 -11.98
C GLU A 196 35.81 -7.09 -13.43
N ALA A 197 34.51 -6.95 -13.72
CA ALA A 197 33.99 -6.63 -15.04
C ALA A 197 34.47 -5.30 -15.58
N LEU A 198 34.32 -4.28 -14.75
CA LEU A 198 34.63 -2.91 -15.13
C LEU A 198 36.15 -2.70 -15.16
N ALA A 199 36.92 -3.44 -14.38
CA ALA A 199 38.37 -3.35 -14.41
C ALA A 199 38.95 -3.89 -15.72
N LYS A 200 40.00 -3.23 -16.21
CA LYS A 200 40.80 -3.65 -17.36
C LYS A 200 41.30 -5.10 -17.27
N SER A 201 41.51 -5.60 -16.05
CA SER A 201 42.09 -6.92 -15.78
C SER A 201 41.10 -8.09 -15.77
N GLY A 202 39.77 -7.87 -15.77
CA GLY A 202 38.78 -8.93 -15.51
C GLY A 202 37.53 -8.94 -16.40
N GLY A 203 37.34 -7.94 -17.26
CA GLY A 203 36.23 -7.90 -18.22
C GLY A 203 36.39 -6.85 -19.32
N GLY A 204 37.20 -5.81 -19.09
CA GLY A 204 37.61 -4.87 -20.14
C GLY A 204 36.50 -3.91 -20.61
N PHE A 205 35.37 -3.84 -19.91
CA PHE A 205 34.30 -2.87 -20.21
C PHE A 205 34.74 -1.42 -19.97
N THR A 206 35.75 -1.22 -19.13
CA THR A 206 36.45 0.07 -19.02
C THR A 206 37.97 -0.13 -19.04
N ASN A 207 38.72 0.94 -19.29
CA ASN A 207 40.17 0.95 -19.21
C ASN A 207 40.71 1.19 -17.79
N LEU A 208 39.85 1.17 -16.77
CA LEU A 208 40.22 1.55 -15.41
C LEU A 208 40.94 0.41 -14.65
N PRO A 209 41.96 0.74 -13.84
CA PRO A 209 42.51 -0.15 -12.82
C PRO A 209 41.44 -0.59 -11.80
N LYS A 210 41.62 -1.79 -11.22
CA LYS A 210 40.73 -2.31 -10.16
C LYS A 210 40.65 -1.39 -8.93
N THR A 211 41.72 -0.63 -8.65
CA THR A 211 41.78 0.39 -7.58
C THR A 211 40.81 1.54 -7.83
N ASP A 212 40.69 1.96 -9.07
CA ASP A 212 39.92 3.13 -9.47
C ASP A 212 38.43 2.77 -9.49
N VAL A 213 38.08 1.57 -9.97
CA VAL A 213 36.71 1.05 -9.84
C VAL A 213 36.29 0.93 -8.36
N ARG A 214 37.19 0.56 -7.45
CA ARG A 214 36.92 0.59 -5.99
C ARG A 214 36.78 2.01 -5.44
N HIS A 215 37.45 3.00 -6.05
CA HIS A 215 37.25 4.41 -5.73
C HIS A 215 35.87 4.88 -6.23
N LEU A 216 35.43 4.44 -7.40
CA LEU A 216 34.09 4.72 -7.92
C LEU A 216 32.98 4.15 -7.03
N TRP A 217 33.15 2.94 -6.47
CA TRP A 217 32.22 2.42 -5.46
C TRP A 217 32.11 3.29 -4.21
N ARG A 218 33.23 3.88 -3.76
CA ARG A 218 33.24 4.82 -2.64
C ARG A 218 32.56 6.14 -3.01
N THR A 219 32.80 6.63 -4.22
CA THR A 219 32.21 7.87 -4.76
C THR A 219 30.72 7.70 -4.99
N ALA A 220 30.26 6.56 -5.53
CA ALA A 220 28.86 6.19 -5.68
C ALA A 220 28.14 6.05 -4.33
N GLY A 221 28.83 5.53 -3.31
CA GLY A 221 28.33 5.51 -1.94
C GLY A 221 28.19 6.90 -1.30
N LYS A 222 28.96 7.89 -1.78
CA LYS A 222 28.83 9.31 -1.40
C LYS A 222 27.82 10.07 -2.28
N ALA A 223 27.64 9.67 -3.54
CA ALA A 223 26.69 10.28 -4.48
C ALA A 223 25.22 9.89 -4.22
N GLY A 224 24.96 8.89 -3.36
CA GLY A 224 23.64 8.65 -2.77
C GLY A 224 23.28 9.61 -1.64
N GLU A 225 24.10 10.65 -1.41
CA GLU A 225 23.70 11.82 -0.63
C GLU A 225 22.64 12.61 -1.41
N PRO A 226 21.65 13.22 -0.73
CA PRO A 226 20.72 14.14 -1.37
C PRO A 226 21.52 15.18 -2.16
N ASP A 227 21.03 15.51 -3.36
CA ASP A 227 21.72 16.32 -4.37
C ASP A 227 22.62 17.39 -3.75
N ALA A 228 23.88 17.40 -4.18
CA ALA A 228 24.89 18.40 -3.83
C ALA A 228 24.58 19.82 -4.38
N GLU A 229 23.31 20.16 -4.58
CA GLU A 229 22.84 21.49 -4.96
C GLU A 229 22.67 22.41 -3.75
N ASP A 230 22.48 21.89 -2.53
CA ASP A 230 22.40 22.72 -1.34
C ASP A 230 23.73 22.68 -0.58
N ASN A 231 24.52 23.75 -0.73
CA ASN A 231 25.68 24.09 0.12
C ASN A 231 25.26 24.41 1.58
N GLU A 232 24.10 23.90 2.02
CA GLU A 232 23.50 24.14 3.33
C GLU A 232 24.09 23.19 4.38
N ALA A 233 24.40 23.75 5.54
CA ALA A 233 25.00 23.01 6.63
C ALA A 233 24.10 21.84 7.09
N ILE A 234 24.72 20.68 7.37
CA ILE A 234 24.01 19.50 7.87
C ILE A 234 23.82 19.63 9.38
N PRO A 235 22.58 19.49 9.91
CA PRO A 235 22.31 19.55 11.34
C PRO A 235 23.16 18.56 12.15
N VAL A 236 23.83 19.07 13.18
CA VAL A 236 24.53 18.24 14.16
C VAL A 236 23.74 18.25 15.46
N VAL A 237 23.02 17.16 15.76
CA VAL A 237 21.95 17.09 16.76
C VAL A 237 22.37 17.44 18.19
N ASN A 238 23.65 17.31 18.50
CA ASN A 238 24.21 17.61 19.84
C ASN A 238 25.01 18.91 19.89
N GLN A 239 25.02 19.70 18.81
CA GLN A 239 25.72 20.99 18.73
C GLN A 239 24.78 22.12 18.28
N TRP A 240 23.82 21.81 17.41
CA TRP A 240 22.84 22.78 16.91
C TRP A 240 21.74 23.04 17.93
N GLY A 241 21.23 24.27 17.94
CA GLY A 241 20.05 24.62 18.72
C GLY A 241 18.81 23.92 18.18
N PHE A 242 17.84 23.66 19.07
CA PHE A 242 16.55 23.10 18.68
C PHE A 242 15.83 23.92 17.60
N PRO A 243 15.73 25.27 17.69
CA PRO A 243 15.09 26.07 16.64
C PRO A 243 15.79 25.94 15.27
N ASP A 244 17.12 25.93 15.25
CA ASP A 244 17.89 25.80 14.00
C ASP A 244 17.66 24.45 13.32
N MET A 245 17.57 23.37 14.13
CA MET A 245 17.24 22.04 13.63
C MET A 245 15.82 21.99 13.05
N VAL A 246 14.85 22.61 13.72
CA VAL A 246 13.46 22.70 13.25
C VAL A 246 13.41 23.47 11.93
N GLU A 247 14.03 24.65 11.87
CA GLU A 247 14.02 25.49 10.67
C GLU A 247 14.69 24.78 9.48
N ASN A 248 15.86 24.19 9.68
CA ASN A 248 16.54 23.45 8.62
C ASN A 248 15.73 22.23 8.15
N GLY A 249 15.16 21.47 9.10
CA GLY A 249 14.30 20.33 8.79
C GLY A 249 13.06 20.74 7.99
N THR A 250 12.36 21.78 8.43
CA THR A 250 11.20 22.37 7.75
C THR A 250 11.55 22.80 6.32
N ARG A 251 12.64 23.57 6.15
CA ARG A 251 13.07 24.06 4.84
C ARG A 251 13.36 22.91 3.87
N ARG A 252 14.05 21.87 4.32
CA ARG A 252 14.39 20.72 3.47
C ARG A 252 13.18 19.91 3.05
N ILE A 253 12.25 19.64 3.96
CA ILE A 253 11.04 18.90 3.61
C ILE A 253 10.10 19.73 2.72
N GLU A 254 9.99 21.04 2.96
CA GLU A 254 9.27 21.96 2.07
C GLU A 254 9.91 22.05 0.69
N GLY A 255 11.22 22.21 0.61
CA GLY A 255 11.95 22.26 -0.66
C GLY A 255 11.82 20.97 -1.47
N ALA A 256 11.95 19.82 -0.81
CA ALA A 256 11.72 18.52 -1.44
C ALA A 256 10.28 18.39 -1.96
N ASN A 257 9.29 18.81 -1.16
CA ASN A 257 7.88 18.75 -1.55
C ASN A 257 7.52 19.74 -2.66
N ALA A 258 8.17 20.90 -2.71
CA ALA A 258 8.00 21.87 -3.79
C ALA A 258 8.52 21.34 -5.13
N LYS A 259 9.65 20.62 -5.12
CA LYS A 259 10.20 19.95 -6.32
C LYS A 259 9.31 18.79 -6.76
N LYS A 260 8.82 17.99 -5.81
CA LYS A 260 7.96 16.83 -6.08
C LYS A 260 6.91 16.68 -4.96
N PRO A 261 5.67 17.15 -5.18
CA PRO A 261 4.61 17.05 -4.19
C PRO A 261 4.33 15.60 -3.80
N THR A 262 4.53 15.28 -2.53
CA THR A 262 4.26 13.97 -1.90
C THR A 262 3.48 14.10 -0.59
N ILE A 263 3.55 15.28 0.04
CA ILE A 263 2.78 15.67 1.21
C ILE A 263 1.79 16.76 0.79
N PHE A 264 0.55 16.58 1.20
CA PHE A 264 -0.58 17.42 0.85
C PHE A 264 -1.36 17.82 2.11
N ARG A 265 -2.20 18.85 1.97
CA ARG A 265 -3.26 19.18 2.92
C ARG A 265 -4.58 18.64 2.39
N TYR A 266 -5.18 17.70 3.11
CA TYR A 266 -6.51 17.16 2.81
C TYR A 266 -7.38 17.28 4.05
N MET A 267 -8.53 17.95 3.94
CA MET A 267 -9.43 18.22 5.07
C MET A 267 -8.70 18.84 6.29
N ASP A 268 -7.81 19.80 6.02
CA ASP A 268 -6.97 20.51 6.99
C ASP A 268 -5.96 19.65 7.78
N GLU A 269 -5.76 18.39 7.40
CA GLU A 269 -4.74 17.51 7.96
C GLU A 269 -3.65 17.17 6.93
N PRO A 270 -2.41 16.91 7.38
CA PRO A 270 -1.36 16.37 6.51
C PRO A 270 -1.76 14.99 5.95
N ALA A 271 -1.60 14.83 4.65
CA ALA A 271 -1.93 13.61 3.93
C ALA A 271 -0.88 13.28 2.87
N HIS A 272 -0.86 12.04 2.45
CA HIS A 272 -0.08 11.57 1.31
C HIS A 272 -0.92 10.61 0.47
N ILE A 273 -0.45 10.34 -0.74
CA ILE A 273 -1.09 9.41 -1.67
C ILE A 273 -0.38 8.07 -1.58
N GLU A 274 -1.14 7.02 -1.30
CA GLU A 274 -0.67 5.63 -1.29
C GLU A 274 -1.38 4.83 -2.38
N THR A 275 -0.64 3.98 -3.07
CA THR A 275 -1.20 2.98 -3.97
C THR A 275 -1.66 1.77 -3.15
N SER A 276 -2.93 1.44 -3.25
CA SER A 276 -3.50 0.23 -2.63
C SER A 276 -2.94 -1.06 -3.27
N SER A 277 -3.18 -2.21 -2.65
CA SER A 277 -2.76 -3.51 -3.19
C SER A 277 -3.34 -3.86 -4.57
N VAL A 278 -4.39 -3.15 -4.99
CA VAL A 278 -5.04 -3.30 -6.30
C VAL A 278 -4.62 -2.23 -7.31
N GLY A 279 -3.59 -1.42 -7.00
CA GLY A 279 -3.07 -0.39 -7.90
C GLY A 279 -3.81 0.95 -7.82
N LEU A 280 -4.91 1.05 -7.06
CA LEU A 280 -5.69 2.29 -6.97
C LEU A 280 -5.06 3.29 -5.98
N PRO A 281 -4.91 4.57 -6.36
CA PRO A 281 -4.39 5.61 -5.49
C PRO A 281 -5.42 6.01 -4.43
N ARG A 282 -4.97 6.24 -3.20
CA ARG A 282 -5.81 6.60 -2.05
C ARG A 282 -5.16 7.71 -1.23
N ILE A 283 -6.00 8.63 -0.76
CA ILE A 283 -5.59 9.66 0.19
C ILE A 283 -5.51 9.03 1.59
N ARG A 284 -4.37 9.16 2.26
CA ARG A 284 -4.18 8.69 3.63
C ARG A 284 -3.68 9.82 4.51
N PRO A 285 -4.15 9.90 5.78
CA PRO A 285 -3.53 10.78 6.76
C PRO A 285 -2.05 10.42 6.92
N LEU A 286 -1.18 11.41 6.83
CA LEU A 286 0.25 11.25 7.08
C LEU A 286 0.46 11.21 8.58
N ILE A 287 0.92 10.09 9.13
CA ILE A 287 1.20 10.00 10.57
C ILE A 287 2.61 10.51 10.91
N GLU A 288 2.80 10.97 12.14
CA GLU A 288 4.09 11.51 12.62
C GLU A 288 5.30 10.58 12.36
N LYS A 289 5.11 9.25 12.45
CA LYS A 289 6.16 8.27 12.16
C LYS A 289 6.53 8.21 10.67
N GLN A 290 5.54 8.33 9.78
CA GLN A 290 5.78 8.40 8.34
C GLN A 290 6.46 9.72 8.00
N HIS A 291 5.99 10.82 8.60
CA HIS A 291 6.66 12.12 8.50
C HIS A 291 8.14 12.04 8.91
N LYS A 292 8.46 11.36 10.01
CA LYS A 292 9.85 11.12 10.44
C LYS A 292 10.68 10.40 9.37
N VAL A 293 10.10 9.42 8.68
CA VAL A 293 10.78 8.72 7.58
C VAL A 293 11.05 9.68 6.43
N LEU A 294 10.05 10.45 6.01
CA LEU A 294 10.18 11.46 4.94
C LEU A 294 11.27 12.48 5.28
N LEU A 295 11.27 13.00 6.51
CA LEU A 295 12.25 13.99 6.96
C LEU A 295 13.69 13.44 6.97
N ASN A 296 13.88 12.17 7.33
CA ASN A 296 15.20 11.53 7.27
C ASN A 296 15.66 11.21 5.83
N ASN A 297 14.73 11.09 4.88
CA ASN A 297 15.05 10.87 3.47
C ASN A 297 15.50 12.16 2.77
N VAL A 298 14.97 13.31 3.19
CA VAL A 298 15.25 14.62 2.59
C VAL A 298 16.30 15.44 3.36
N SER A 299 16.62 15.05 4.59
CA SER A 299 17.61 15.73 5.43
C SER A 299 18.53 14.72 6.10
N ALA A 300 19.84 14.97 6.02
CA ALA A 300 20.82 14.24 6.81
C ALA A 300 20.91 14.81 8.23
N TRP A 301 21.08 13.94 9.21
CA TRP A 301 21.23 14.31 10.62
C TRP A 301 22.50 13.67 11.17
N LEU A 302 23.36 14.47 11.80
CA LEU A 302 24.64 14.02 12.33
C LEU A 302 24.68 14.12 13.84
N HIS A 303 25.44 13.23 14.47
CA HIS A 303 25.80 13.33 15.87
C HIS A 303 27.33 13.35 15.97
N ALA A 304 27.87 14.39 16.58
CA ALA A 304 29.29 14.53 16.83
C ALA A 304 29.70 13.77 18.10
N ARG A 305 30.83 13.08 18.06
CA ARG A 305 31.44 12.45 19.22
C ARG A 305 32.94 12.72 19.18
N THR A 306 33.47 13.25 20.28
CA THR A 306 34.92 13.39 20.47
C THR A 306 35.52 12.02 20.81
N THR A 307 36.55 11.63 20.07
CA THR A 307 37.32 10.42 20.34
C THR A 307 38.30 10.66 21.49
N ALA A 308 38.86 9.57 22.04
CA ALA A 308 39.86 9.67 23.10
C ALA A 308 41.14 10.44 22.68
N GLY A 309 41.40 10.56 21.37
CA GLY A 309 42.50 11.34 20.80
C GLY A 309 42.20 12.82 20.57
N GLY A 310 41.00 13.30 20.93
CA GLY A 310 40.58 14.70 20.71
C GLY A 310 39.94 14.97 19.36
N ASP A 311 40.02 14.04 18.40
CA ASP A 311 39.38 14.20 17.09
C ASP A 311 37.85 14.06 17.18
N GLU A 312 37.14 14.94 16.47
CA GLU A 312 35.68 14.90 16.36
C GLU A 312 35.24 13.98 15.22
N VAL A 313 34.46 12.95 15.55
CA VAL A 313 33.86 12.04 14.56
C VAL A 313 32.36 12.28 14.51
N LYS A 314 31.85 12.56 13.32
CA LYS A 314 30.41 12.72 13.04
C LYS A 314 29.83 11.42 12.50
N ARG A 315 28.72 10.96 13.07
CA ARG A 315 27.97 9.79 12.57
C ARG A 315 26.56 10.19 12.17
N ARG A 316 26.00 9.53 11.15
CA ARG A 316 24.58 9.70 10.80
C ARG A 316 23.69 9.12 11.89
N VAL A 317 22.63 9.86 12.20
CA VAL A 317 21.57 9.49 13.14
C VAL A 317 20.22 9.81 12.52
N SER A 318 19.14 9.43 13.20
CA SER A 318 17.79 9.89 12.86
C SER A 318 17.54 11.26 13.49
N VAL A 319 16.66 12.05 12.88
CA VAL A 319 16.11 13.27 13.50
C VAL A 319 15.64 12.99 14.94
N PRO A 320 15.92 13.90 15.90
CA PRO A 320 15.36 13.85 17.24
C PRO A 320 13.82 13.83 17.23
N ASP A 321 13.21 13.13 18.18
CA ASP A 321 11.74 12.95 18.22
C ASP A 321 11.00 14.27 18.47
N ASP A 322 11.54 15.13 19.33
CA ASP A 322 11.02 16.46 19.63
C ASP A 322 11.08 17.40 18.42
N VAL A 323 12.19 17.38 17.67
CA VAL A 323 12.34 18.15 16.43
C VAL A 323 11.31 17.68 15.41
N ASN A 324 11.18 16.37 15.21
CA ASN A 324 10.18 15.81 14.31
C ASN A 324 8.75 16.19 14.70
N ALA A 325 8.39 16.07 15.98
CA ALA A 325 7.07 16.41 16.51
C ALA A 325 6.74 17.88 16.28
N GLN A 326 7.70 18.79 16.51
CA GLN A 326 7.54 20.22 16.29
C GLN A 326 7.32 20.56 14.81
N ILE A 327 8.10 19.95 13.91
CA ILE A 327 7.94 20.17 12.47
C ILE A 327 6.57 19.62 12.03
N TYR A 328 6.21 18.39 12.42
CA TYR A 328 4.93 17.77 12.10
C TYR A 328 3.71 18.57 12.60
N GLY A 329 3.77 19.12 13.83
CA GLY A 329 2.67 19.91 14.40
C GLY A 329 2.41 21.25 13.69
N ASN A 330 3.46 21.87 13.12
CA ASN A 330 3.38 23.18 12.48
C ASN A 330 3.03 23.14 10.98
N MET A 331 2.78 21.95 10.43
CA MET A 331 2.67 21.72 8.98
C MET A 331 1.37 22.13 8.31
N ARG A 332 0.34 22.46 9.09
CA ARG A 332 -1.04 22.45 8.59
C ARG A 332 -1.33 23.46 7.47
N THR A 333 -0.59 24.55 7.35
CA THR A 333 -0.88 25.60 6.35
C THR A 333 -0.01 25.58 5.10
N ARG A 334 1.08 24.80 5.10
CA ARG A 334 2.18 24.94 4.13
C ARG A 334 2.15 23.93 2.98
N TRP A 335 1.34 22.88 3.12
CA TRP A 335 1.20 21.87 2.10
C TRP A 335 0.22 22.25 1.01
N PRO A 336 0.49 21.84 -0.24
CA PRO A 336 -0.45 22.05 -1.33
C PRO A 336 -1.79 21.39 -1.01
N VAL A 337 -2.88 22.07 -1.35
CA VAL A 337 -4.24 21.57 -1.11
C VAL A 337 -4.52 20.41 -2.05
N LEU A 338 -4.93 19.29 -1.49
CA LEU A 338 -5.50 18.17 -2.22
C LEU A 338 -7.00 18.16 -1.97
N ARG A 339 -7.78 18.17 -3.04
CA ARG A 339 -9.24 18.07 -3.02
C ARG A 339 -9.71 16.67 -3.40
N GLY A 340 -8.96 15.98 -4.26
CA GLY A 340 -9.32 14.65 -4.73
C GLY A 340 -8.25 14.04 -5.62
N ILE A 341 -8.44 12.77 -5.97
CA ILE A 341 -7.60 12.04 -6.91
C ILE A 341 -8.48 11.58 -8.08
N THR A 342 -7.94 11.62 -9.30
CA THR A 342 -8.56 11.04 -10.48
C THR A 342 -7.60 10.11 -11.21
N SER A 343 -8.12 9.01 -11.76
CA SER A 343 -7.39 8.06 -12.61
C SER A 343 -7.56 8.32 -14.10
N THR A 344 -8.56 9.12 -14.48
CA THR A 344 -8.85 9.51 -15.87
C THR A 344 -8.71 11.02 -16.04
N PRO A 345 -8.34 11.50 -17.26
CA PRO A 345 -8.29 12.94 -17.52
C PRO A 345 -9.65 13.59 -17.27
N THR A 346 -9.67 14.73 -16.60
CA THR A 346 -10.90 15.42 -16.19
C THR A 346 -10.73 16.92 -16.35
N PHE A 347 -11.84 17.64 -16.49
CA PHE A 347 -11.83 19.10 -16.56
C PHE A 347 -11.88 19.69 -15.16
N ALA A 348 -11.01 20.66 -14.89
CA ALA A 348 -11.09 21.50 -13.70
C ALA A 348 -12.27 22.49 -13.80
N PHE A 349 -12.58 23.16 -12.69
CA PHE A 349 -13.70 24.13 -12.60
C PHE A 349 -13.63 25.27 -13.62
N ASN A 350 -12.43 25.63 -14.08
CA ASN A 350 -12.19 26.67 -15.08
C ASN A 350 -12.20 26.12 -16.52
N GLY A 351 -12.52 24.85 -16.73
CA GLY A 351 -12.53 24.18 -18.03
C GLY A 351 -11.15 23.74 -18.54
N SER A 352 -10.08 23.83 -17.74
CA SER A 352 -8.77 23.30 -18.14
C SER A 352 -8.73 21.77 -18.01
N LEU A 353 -8.27 21.08 -19.05
CA LEU A 353 -8.12 19.62 -19.03
C LEU A 353 -6.91 19.19 -18.19
N ILE A 354 -7.16 18.42 -17.14
CA ILE A 354 -6.15 17.77 -16.30
C ILE A 354 -5.76 16.44 -16.97
N HIS A 355 -4.58 16.40 -17.56
CA HIS A 355 -4.08 15.22 -18.30
C HIS A 355 -2.59 14.95 -18.07
N LYS A 356 -1.92 15.72 -17.19
CA LYS A 356 -0.51 15.53 -16.82
C LYS A 356 -0.44 14.91 -15.42
N PRO A 357 0.22 13.75 -15.23
CA PRO A 357 0.29 13.11 -13.93
C PRO A 357 0.86 14.04 -12.85
N GLY A 358 0.26 14.03 -11.66
CA GLY A 358 0.63 14.88 -10.54
C GLY A 358 -0.49 15.83 -10.11
N LEU A 359 -0.13 16.78 -9.25
CA LEU A 359 -1.07 17.77 -8.71
C LEU A 359 -1.33 18.89 -9.73
N HIS A 360 -2.60 19.18 -9.99
CA HIS A 360 -3.05 20.33 -10.74
C HIS A 360 -3.39 21.51 -9.81
N ASP A 361 -3.35 22.75 -10.31
CA ASP A 361 -3.65 23.98 -9.56
C ASP A 361 -5.06 24.02 -8.95
N SER A 362 -5.99 23.23 -9.50
CA SER A 362 -7.33 23.03 -8.93
C SER A 362 -7.34 22.24 -7.62
N GLY A 363 -6.22 21.64 -7.23
CA GLY A 363 -6.08 20.73 -6.09
C GLY A 363 -6.43 19.28 -6.40
N ILE A 364 -6.69 18.92 -7.66
CA ILE A 364 -6.91 17.52 -8.07
C ILE A 364 -5.57 16.88 -8.44
N TYR A 365 -5.33 15.68 -7.93
CA TYR A 365 -4.17 14.89 -8.29
C TYR A 365 -4.54 13.86 -9.37
N TYR A 366 -3.92 13.96 -10.54
CA TYR A 366 -4.09 12.97 -11.60
C TYR A 366 -3.06 11.86 -11.47
N SER A 367 -3.55 10.63 -11.30
CA SER A 367 -2.76 9.42 -11.14
C SER A 367 -3.30 8.33 -12.06
N PRO A 368 -2.95 8.36 -13.36
CA PRO A 368 -3.43 7.36 -14.31
C PRO A 368 -2.94 5.96 -13.96
N ASP A 369 -3.69 4.95 -14.40
CA ASP A 369 -3.18 3.57 -14.44
C ASP A 369 -1.93 3.53 -15.34
N TRP A 370 -0.90 2.78 -14.92
CA TRP A 370 0.33 2.62 -15.69
C TRP A 370 0.11 2.00 -17.08
N LYS A 371 -1.03 1.32 -17.30
CA LYS A 371 -1.43 0.77 -18.60
C LYS A 371 -2.15 1.76 -19.51
N MET A 372 -2.59 2.90 -18.97
CA MET A 372 -3.37 3.88 -19.72
C MET A 372 -2.42 4.76 -20.54
N ASP A 373 -2.34 4.47 -21.84
CA ASP A 373 -1.65 5.32 -22.82
C ASP A 373 -2.71 6.06 -23.64
N LEU A 374 -2.84 7.36 -23.39
CA LEU A 374 -3.82 8.21 -24.06
C LEU A 374 -3.12 9.08 -25.11
N PRO A 375 -3.65 9.12 -26.35
CA PRO A 375 -3.13 10.04 -27.35
C PRO A 375 -3.34 11.48 -26.88
N ARG A 376 -2.41 12.36 -27.28
CA ARG A 376 -2.56 13.79 -27.00
C ARG A 376 -3.78 14.33 -27.77
N VAL A 377 -4.70 14.95 -27.04
CA VAL A 377 -5.85 15.65 -27.60
C VAL A 377 -5.53 17.15 -27.67
N ASP A 378 -5.97 17.82 -28.74
CA ASP A 378 -5.85 19.27 -28.85
C ASP A 378 -6.77 19.98 -27.83
N THR A 379 -6.29 21.07 -27.25
CA THR A 379 -7.09 21.95 -26.40
C THR A 379 -8.15 22.72 -27.19
N THR A 380 -8.00 22.79 -28.50
CA THR A 380 -8.95 23.39 -29.44
C THR A 380 -9.28 22.36 -30.53
N PRO A 381 -10.18 21.40 -30.25
CA PRO A 381 -10.54 20.36 -31.22
C PRO A 381 -11.22 20.98 -32.46
N SER A 382 -10.98 20.39 -33.62
CA SER A 382 -11.67 20.76 -34.85
C SER A 382 -13.09 20.17 -34.89
N ASP A 383 -13.94 20.68 -35.79
CA ASP A 383 -15.27 20.11 -36.02
C ASP A 383 -15.21 18.63 -36.45
N GLU A 384 -14.13 18.22 -37.13
CA GLU A 384 -13.90 16.82 -37.51
C GLU A 384 -13.58 15.96 -36.29
N ASP A 385 -12.72 16.45 -35.38
CA ASP A 385 -12.40 15.75 -34.14
C ASP A 385 -13.65 15.54 -33.28
N VAL A 386 -14.53 16.55 -33.23
CA VAL A 386 -15.81 16.45 -32.51
C VAL A 386 -16.72 15.43 -33.19
N ARG A 387 -16.82 15.45 -34.53
CA ARG A 387 -17.65 14.49 -35.27
C ARG A 387 -17.17 13.05 -35.06
N GLU A 388 -15.86 12.82 -35.11
CA GLU A 388 -15.28 11.49 -34.90
C GLU A 388 -15.45 11.04 -33.43
N ALA A 389 -15.31 11.94 -32.46
CA ALA A 389 -15.58 11.63 -31.05
C ALA A 389 -17.06 11.25 -30.83
N VAL A 390 -18.00 11.97 -31.46
CA VAL A 390 -19.43 11.63 -31.42
C VAL A 390 -19.67 10.27 -32.08
N ARG A 391 -19.09 10.03 -33.27
CA ARG A 391 -19.19 8.74 -33.96
C ARG A 391 -18.69 7.61 -33.07
N LEU A 392 -17.50 7.74 -32.48
CA LEU A 392 -16.91 6.74 -31.60
C LEU A 392 -17.84 6.42 -30.41
N LEU A 393 -18.34 7.43 -29.71
CA LEU A 393 -19.22 7.22 -28.56
C LEU A 393 -20.57 6.62 -28.96
N VAL A 394 -21.14 7.05 -30.07
CA VAL A 394 -22.48 6.61 -30.47
C VAL A 394 -22.40 5.23 -31.12
N GLU A 395 -21.60 5.09 -32.17
CA GLU A 395 -21.51 3.88 -32.98
C GLU A 395 -20.81 2.74 -32.23
N GLU A 396 -19.69 2.99 -31.56
CA GLU A 396 -18.90 1.90 -30.94
C GLU A 396 -19.34 1.58 -29.51
N VAL A 397 -19.94 2.54 -28.79
CA VAL A 397 -20.28 2.35 -27.36
C VAL A 397 -21.78 2.21 -27.14
N PHE A 398 -22.61 3.05 -27.75
CA PHE A 398 -24.03 3.16 -27.35
C PHE A 398 -25.02 2.46 -28.28
N ALA A 399 -24.74 2.37 -29.58
CA ALA A 399 -25.71 1.95 -30.58
C ALA A 399 -26.08 0.45 -30.50
N ASP A 400 -25.28 -0.38 -29.82
CA ASP A 400 -25.62 -1.79 -29.56
C ASP A 400 -26.70 -1.97 -28.47
N PHE A 401 -27.01 -0.92 -27.71
CA PHE A 401 -28.08 -0.95 -26.72
C PHE A 401 -29.43 -0.62 -27.38
N PRO A 402 -30.55 -1.20 -26.89
CA PRO A 402 -31.89 -0.95 -27.43
C PRO A 402 -32.45 0.41 -26.97
N LEU A 403 -31.74 1.49 -27.29
CA LEU A 403 -32.03 2.84 -26.81
C LEU A 403 -33.31 3.38 -27.44
N GLY A 404 -34.33 3.62 -26.60
CA GLY A 404 -35.63 4.07 -27.10
C GLY A 404 -36.37 3.03 -27.97
N GLY A 405 -35.93 1.76 -27.95
CA GLY A 405 -36.48 0.71 -28.82
C GLY A 405 -35.98 0.78 -30.27
N MET A 406 -34.98 1.61 -30.56
CA MET A 406 -34.34 1.73 -31.87
C MET A 406 -33.24 0.69 -32.04
N GLN A 407 -32.95 0.33 -33.29
CA GLN A 407 -31.83 -0.54 -33.66
C GLN A 407 -30.55 0.27 -33.88
N ARG A 408 -29.40 -0.42 -33.89
CA ARG A 408 -28.06 0.16 -34.10
C ARG A 408 -28.03 1.14 -35.27
N ASP A 409 -28.41 0.68 -36.46
CA ASP A 409 -28.30 1.48 -37.68
C ASP A 409 -29.18 2.74 -37.63
N GLU A 410 -30.39 2.63 -37.03
CA GLU A 410 -31.31 3.76 -36.85
C GLU A 410 -30.73 4.81 -35.89
N ILE A 411 -30.09 4.38 -34.81
CA ILE A 411 -29.44 5.27 -33.83
C ILE A 411 -28.26 6.00 -34.48
N VAL A 412 -27.39 5.25 -35.16
CA VAL A 412 -26.20 5.80 -35.81
C VAL A 412 -26.58 6.79 -36.90
N GLU A 413 -27.51 6.43 -37.78
CA GLU A 413 -27.98 7.30 -38.86
C GLU A 413 -28.61 8.60 -38.31
N ALA A 414 -29.53 8.48 -37.34
CA ALA A 414 -30.18 9.65 -36.76
C ALA A 414 -29.17 10.61 -36.14
N VAL A 415 -28.27 10.11 -35.27
CA VAL A 415 -27.33 10.98 -34.56
C VAL A 415 -26.29 11.60 -35.49
N LEU A 416 -25.75 10.83 -36.45
CA LEU A 416 -24.73 11.34 -37.37
C LEU A 416 -25.31 12.34 -38.40
N ASN A 417 -26.60 12.26 -38.71
CA ASN A 417 -27.31 13.25 -39.52
C ASN A 417 -27.75 14.50 -38.73
N GLY A 418 -27.45 14.57 -37.43
CA GLY A 418 -27.80 15.69 -36.56
C GLY A 418 -29.22 15.63 -35.99
N GLU A 419 -29.89 14.49 -36.09
CA GLU A 419 -31.16 14.24 -35.43
C GLU A 419 -30.95 13.86 -33.96
N GLY A 420 -31.88 14.26 -33.09
CA GLY A 420 -31.77 14.02 -31.66
C GLY A 420 -32.41 12.70 -31.24
N VAL A 421 -31.61 11.78 -30.68
CA VAL A 421 -32.11 10.60 -29.96
C VAL A 421 -32.07 10.87 -28.44
N PRO A 422 -33.22 11.04 -27.75
CA PRO A 422 -33.23 11.46 -26.35
C PRO A 422 -32.45 10.55 -25.39
N ALA A 423 -32.49 9.23 -25.62
CA ALA A 423 -31.75 8.27 -24.82
C ALA A 423 -30.23 8.47 -24.98
N VAL A 424 -29.73 8.65 -26.22
CA VAL A 424 -28.32 8.92 -26.49
C VAL A 424 -27.87 10.23 -25.86
N ALA A 425 -28.67 11.29 -25.97
CA ALA A 425 -28.38 12.58 -25.34
C ALA A 425 -28.19 12.45 -23.82
N ASN A 426 -29.06 11.67 -23.15
CA ASN A 426 -28.95 11.40 -21.72
C ASN A 426 -27.70 10.57 -21.37
N LEU A 427 -27.34 9.57 -22.20
CA LEU A 427 -26.12 8.79 -21.99
C LEU A 427 -24.84 9.60 -22.19
N LEU A 428 -24.81 10.47 -23.20
CA LEU A 428 -23.72 11.41 -23.40
C LEU A 428 -23.61 12.38 -22.21
N ALA A 429 -24.73 12.94 -21.74
CA ALA A 429 -24.74 13.80 -20.56
C ALA A 429 -24.23 13.05 -19.31
N MET A 430 -24.68 11.81 -19.11
CA MET A 430 -24.20 10.94 -18.03
C MET A 430 -22.69 10.72 -18.10
N LEU A 431 -22.17 10.35 -19.27
CA LEU A 431 -20.74 10.11 -19.50
C LEU A 431 -19.90 11.38 -19.27
N LEU A 432 -20.26 12.48 -19.94
CA LEU A 432 -19.54 13.74 -19.87
C LEU A 432 -19.56 14.36 -18.46
N THR A 433 -20.62 14.11 -17.67
CA THR A 433 -20.72 14.60 -16.29
C THR A 433 -19.54 14.12 -15.43
N MET A 434 -19.02 12.91 -15.65
CA MET A 434 -17.88 12.39 -14.88
C MET A 434 -16.59 13.17 -15.16
N PHE A 435 -16.41 13.61 -16.40
CA PHE A 435 -15.24 14.37 -16.83
C PHE A 435 -15.39 15.87 -16.59
N CYS A 436 -16.62 16.38 -16.52
CA CYS A 436 -16.90 17.80 -16.34
C CYS A 436 -17.41 18.15 -14.92
N ARG A 437 -17.33 17.20 -13.97
CA ARG A 437 -17.89 17.35 -12.61
C ARG A 437 -17.51 18.67 -11.95
N GLU A 438 -16.24 19.06 -12.01
CA GLU A 438 -15.77 20.29 -11.37
C GLU A 438 -16.28 21.57 -12.04
N MET A 439 -16.72 21.51 -13.30
CA MET A 439 -17.25 22.66 -14.04
C MET A 439 -18.66 23.05 -13.59
N PHE A 440 -19.38 22.15 -12.89
CA PHE A 440 -20.68 22.45 -12.30
C PHE A 440 -20.53 23.26 -10.99
N THR A 441 -20.07 24.50 -11.10
CA THR A 441 -19.92 25.39 -9.95
C THR A 441 -21.29 25.94 -9.52
N GLY A 442 -21.74 25.60 -8.30
CA GLY A 442 -22.97 26.17 -7.73
C GLY A 442 -24.28 25.50 -8.17
N SER A 443 -24.21 24.43 -8.97
CA SER A 443 -25.35 23.56 -9.28
C SER A 443 -25.08 22.17 -8.71
N PRO A 444 -26.09 21.48 -8.15
CA PRO A 444 -25.96 20.06 -7.86
C PRO A 444 -25.69 19.31 -9.16
N VAL A 445 -24.92 18.24 -9.04
CA VAL A 445 -24.69 17.33 -10.17
C VAL A 445 -25.91 16.43 -10.32
N PRO A 446 -26.46 16.30 -11.54
CA PRO A 446 -27.67 15.50 -11.74
C PRO A 446 -27.45 14.06 -11.29
N GLY A 447 -28.38 13.55 -10.48
CA GLY A 447 -28.48 12.11 -10.24
C GLY A 447 -28.93 11.42 -11.52
N MET A 448 -28.29 10.30 -11.85
CA MET A 448 -28.54 9.56 -13.08
C MET A 448 -29.42 8.35 -12.77
N LEU A 449 -30.57 8.25 -13.46
CA LEU A 449 -31.49 7.13 -13.31
C LEU A 449 -31.59 6.38 -14.64
N VAL A 450 -31.09 5.15 -14.66
CA VAL A 450 -31.16 4.27 -15.82
C VAL A 450 -32.39 3.37 -15.69
N GLY A 451 -33.43 3.68 -16.45
CA GLY A 451 -34.64 2.87 -16.52
C GLY A 451 -34.49 1.68 -17.47
N LYS A 452 -35.01 0.52 -17.07
CA LYS A 452 -35.09 -0.68 -17.94
C LYS A 452 -36.54 -1.12 -18.09
N PRO A 453 -37.04 -1.37 -19.32
CA PRO A 453 -38.42 -1.81 -19.53
C PRO A 453 -38.64 -3.24 -19.05
N GLN A 454 -37.61 -4.09 -19.15
CA GLN A 454 -37.61 -5.49 -18.68
C GLN A 454 -36.20 -5.89 -18.18
N PRO A 455 -36.09 -6.90 -17.29
CA PRO A 455 -34.82 -7.53 -16.97
C PRO A 455 -34.10 -8.05 -18.22
N GLY A 456 -32.76 -8.03 -18.24
CA GLY A 456 -31.96 -8.55 -19.36
C GLY A 456 -31.77 -7.60 -20.55
N THR A 457 -32.16 -6.32 -20.44
CA THR A 457 -32.04 -5.30 -21.49
C THR A 457 -30.69 -4.55 -21.49
N GLY A 458 -29.69 -5.07 -20.78
CA GLY A 458 -28.32 -4.54 -20.81
C GLY A 458 -28.02 -3.36 -19.90
N ALA A 459 -28.93 -2.93 -19.02
CA ALA A 459 -28.69 -1.77 -18.14
C ALA A 459 -27.46 -1.94 -17.22
N SER A 460 -27.26 -3.13 -16.63
CA SER A 460 -26.06 -3.40 -15.82
C SER A 460 -24.78 -3.33 -16.67
N LEU A 461 -24.80 -3.92 -17.87
CA LEU A 461 -23.69 -3.86 -18.81
C LEU A 461 -23.38 -2.41 -19.24
N LEU A 462 -24.41 -1.59 -19.47
CA LEU A 462 -24.26 -0.17 -19.77
C LEU A 462 -23.56 0.57 -18.62
N MET A 463 -23.93 0.27 -17.37
CA MET A 463 -23.27 0.85 -16.20
C MET A 463 -21.81 0.38 -16.06
N ASP A 464 -21.50 -0.87 -16.41
CA ASP A 464 -20.14 -1.40 -16.43
C ASP A 464 -19.29 -0.67 -17.48
N VAL A 465 -19.78 -0.57 -18.73
CA VAL A 465 -19.12 0.16 -19.82
C VAL A 465 -18.88 1.62 -19.44
N PHE A 466 -19.90 2.31 -18.92
CA PHE A 466 -19.77 3.68 -18.45
C PHE A 466 -18.72 3.82 -17.33
N SER A 467 -18.73 2.91 -16.35
CA SER A 467 -17.76 2.92 -15.23
C SER A 467 -16.34 2.69 -15.71
N ILE A 468 -16.15 1.78 -16.66
CA ILE A 468 -14.85 1.48 -17.29
C ILE A 468 -14.33 2.72 -18.01
N ILE A 469 -15.15 3.39 -18.83
CA ILE A 469 -14.74 4.61 -19.53
C ILE A 469 -14.41 5.72 -18.52
N ALA A 470 -15.24 5.92 -17.50
CA ALA A 470 -15.10 7.01 -16.55
C ALA A 470 -13.93 6.81 -15.56
N THR A 471 -13.64 5.57 -15.15
CA THR A 471 -12.73 5.29 -14.01
C THR A 471 -11.61 4.30 -14.32
N GLY A 472 -11.69 3.59 -15.45
CA GLY A 472 -10.78 2.50 -15.81
C GLY A 472 -11.14 1.14 -15.20
N SER A 473 -12.23 1.06 -14.43
CA SER A 473 -12.67 -0.17 -13.76
C SER A 473 -14.19 -0.26 -13.65
N GLU A 474 -14.71 -1.47 -13.53
CA GLU A 474 -16.11 -1.70 -13.16
C GLU A 474 -16.37 -1.20 -11.74
N VAL A 475 -17.51 -0.56 -11.53
CA VAL A 475 -17.95 -0.13 -10.19
C VAL A 475 -18.96 -1.15 -9.68
N PRO A 476 -18.67 -1.84 -8.55
CA PRO A 476 -19.57 -2.85 -8.03
C PRO A 476 -20.98 -2.30 -7.81
N ALA A 477 -21.97 -2.98 -8.38
CA ALA A 477 -23.36 -2.72 -8.10
C ALA A 477 -23.67 -3.02 -6.63
N MET A 478 -24.47 -2.15 -6.01
CA MET A 478 -24.95 -2.35 -4.65
C MET A 478 -26.46 -2.16 -4.56
N SER A 479 -27.10 -2.87 -3.63
CA SER A 479 -28.51 -2.68 -3.36
C SER A 479 -28.74 -1.35 -2.66
N LEU A 480 -29.81 -0.64 -3.03
CA LEU A 480 -30.22 0.57 -2.33
C LEU A 480 -30.65 0.23 -0.89
N PRO A 481 -29.99 0.77 0.16
CA PRO A 481 -30.37 0.57 1.54
C PRO A 481 -31.82 0.98 1.83
N THR A 482 -32.46 0.24 2.75
CA THR A 482 -33.88 0.48 3.07
C THR A 482 -34.09 1.23 4.38
N SER A 483 -33.06 1.28 5.24
CA SER A 483 -33.08 2.02 6.50
C SER A 483 -32.14 3.22 6.48
N LYS A 484 -32.44 4.24 7.30
CA LYS A 484 -31.62 5.45 7.43
C LYS A 484 -30.21 5.14 7.92
N GLU A 485 -30.10 4.28 8.93
CA GLU A 485 -28.80 3.90 9.51
C GLU A 485 -27.93 3.15 8.50
N GLU A 486 -28.53 2.28 7.69
CA GLU A 486 -27.81 1.56 6.63
C GLU A 486 -27.41 2.50 5.50
N MET A 487 -28.29 3.44 5.10
CA MET A 487 -27.97 4.46 4.10
C MET A 487 -26.75 5.28 4.52
N VAL A 488 -26.71 5.78 5.76
CA VAL A 488 -25.55 6.54 6.29
C VAL A 488 -24.28 5.70 6.28
N LYS A 489 -24.34 4.44 6.72
CA LYS A 489 -23.18 3.53 6.74
C LYS A 489 -22.65 3.26 5.32
N THR A 490 -23.55 3.03 4.38
CA THR A 490 -23.21 2.79 2.98
C THR A 490 -22.56 4.02 2.36
N LEU A 491 -23.17 5.20 2.51
CA LEU A 491 -22.62 6.46 2.00
C LEU A 491 -21.25 6.77 2.62
N LEU A 492 -21.11 6.63 3.95
CA LEU A 492 -19.83 6.83 4.62
C LEU A 492 -18.76 5.86 4.11
N THR A 493 -19.12 4.59 3.87
CA THR A 493 -18.17 3.59 3.34
C THR A 493 -17.70 3.96 1.94
N VAL A 494 -18.62 4.32 1.04
CA VAL A 494 -18.30 4.74 -0.34
C VAL A 494 -17.42 5.99 -0.35
N MET A 495 -17.76 7.00 0.44
CA MET A 495 -16.96 8.24 0.55
C MET A 495 -15.59 8.00 1.18
N THR A 496 -15.50 7.15 2.20
CA THR A 496 -14.23 6.80 2.86
C THR A 496 -13.33 5.99 1.94
N ASP A 497 -13.91 5.18 1.05
CA ASP A 497 -13.14 4.43 0.05
C ASP A 497 -12.52 5.34 -1.02
N GLY A 498 -13.08 6.55 -1.19
CA GLY A 498 -12.70 7.51 -2.22
C GLY A 498 -13.32 7.20 -3.58
N SER A 499 -14.41 6.42 -3.60
CA SER A 499 -15.10 6.06 -4.84
C SER A 499 -15.73 7.28 -5.49
N VAL A 500 -15.39 7.53 -6.76
CA VAL A 500 -15.96 8.63 -7.56
C VAL A 500 -17.36 8.33 -8.09
N LEU A 501 -17.78 7.05 -8.04
CA LEU A 501 -19.07 6.57 -8.50
C LEU A 501 -19.74 5.69 -7.44
N CYS A 502 -21.06 5.79 -7.31
CA CYS A 502 -21.89 4.89 -6.53
C CYS A 502 -23.01 4.34 -7.43
N ASN A 503 -23.07 3.02 -7.60
CA ASN A 503 -24.04 2.36 -8.48
C ASN A 503 -25.08 1.57 -7.67
N PHE A 504 -26.27 2.14 -7.51
CA PHE A 504 -27.41 1.43 -6.90
C PHE A 504 -28.19 0.67 -7.96
N ASP A 505 -28.11 -0.67 -7.95
CA ASP A 505 -28.87 -1.52 -8.88
C ASP A 505 -30.20 -1.98 -8.26
N ASN A 506 -31.15 -2.30 -9.12
CA ASN A 506 -32.49 -2.79 -8.80
C ASN A 506 -33.26 -1.88 -7.81
N VAL A 507 -33.23 -0.58 -8.09
CA VAL A 507 -34.08 0.40 -7.39
C VAL A 507 -35.55 0.12 -7.75
N ASP A 508 -36.26 -0.54 -6.84
CA ASP A 508 -37.66 -0.99 -6.99
C ASP A 508 -38.66 -0.04 -6.31
N LYS A 509 -38.16 0.96 -5.57
CA LYS A 509 -38.93 1.89 -4.75
C LYS A 509 -38.58 3.33 -5.05
N ARG A 510 -39.50 4.23 -4.70
CA ARG A 510 -39.27 5.67 -4.77
C ARG A 510 -38.08 6.05 -3.87
N ILE A 511 -37.10 6.73 -4.44
CA ILE A 511 -35.98 7.30 -3.67
C ILE A 511 -36.50 8.53 -2.92
N ASN A 512 -36.55 8.43 -1.59
CA ASN A 512 -36.87 9.54 -0.69
C ASN A 512 -36.05 9.40 0.59
N SER A 513 -34.79 9.83 0.53
CA SER A 513 -33.85 9.78 1.66
C SER A 513 -33.25 11.17 1.89
N GLY A 514 -33.44 11.69 3.11
CA GLY A 514 -32.80 12.94 3.52
C GLY A 514 -31.29 12.78 3.72
N GLU A 515 -30.86 11.57 4.06
CA GLU A 515 -29.45 11.21 4.23
C GLU A 515 -28.70 11.26 2.90
N LEU A 516 -29.28 10.67 1.83
CA LEU A 516 -28.75 10.79 0.47
C LEU A 516 -28.77 12.23 -0.03
N ALA A 517 -29.85 12.98 0.23
CA ALA A 517 -29.94 14.39 -0.15
C ALA A 517 -28.95 15.30 0.58
N SER A 518 -28.44 14.91 1.76
CA SER A 518 -27.49 15.72 2.52
C SER A 518 -26.04 15.62 2.02
N VAL A 519 -25.73 14.64 1.17
CA VAL A 519 -24.38 14.37 0.65
C VAL A 519 -24.24 14.59 -0.86
N LEU A 520 -25.34 14.88 -1.55
CA LEU A 520 -25.39 15.26 -2.97
C LEU A 520 -25.43 16.79 -3.08
#